data_AF-A0A3C2AYW6-F1
#
_entry.id   AF-A0A3C2AYW6-F1
#
_cell.length_a   1.000
_cell.length_b   1.000
_cell.length_c   1.000
_cell.angle_alpha   90.00
_cell.angle_beta   90.00
_cell.angle_gamma   90.00
#
_symmetry.space_group_name_H-M   'P 1'
#
loop_
_entity.id
_entity.type
_entity.pdbx_description
1 polymer ?
#
loop_
_entity_poly.entity_id
_entity_poly.type
_entity_poly.pdbx_seq_one_letter_code
_entity_poly.pdbx_strand_id
1 'polypeptide(L)'
;MAELFNWRLTLHVIVCGDDIPFEQDGWRDNEVWRGRMLGMVLHDLATRRIPFHVVSGSLDERVAQVRSVLAGTRVDSPRQINSLGPRPAEVQQ
;
A
#
# COMPACT_ATOMS: atom_id res chain seq x y z
N MET A 1 26.88 -27.39 -19.60
CA MET A 1 27.01 -26.22 -18.69
C MET A 1 25.89 -25.24 -19.04
N ALA A 2 24.64 -25.59 -18.73
CA ALA A 2 23.52 -24.68 -18.89
C ALA A 2 23.36 -23.93 -17.58
N GLU A 3 23.73 -22.65 -17.58
CA GLU A 3 23.31 -21.72 -16.54
C GLU A 3 21.77 -21.68 -16.57
N LEU A 4 21.15 -22.30 -15.59
CA LEU A 4 19.73 -22.14 -15.32
C LEU A 4 19.53 -20.70 -14.87
N PHE A 5 19.31 -19.82 -15.84
CA PHE A 5 18.92 -18.44 -15.63
C PHE A 5 17.65 -18.46 -14.78
N ASN A 6 17.81 -18.24 -13.47
CA ASN A 6 16.77 -18.33 -12.48
C ASN A 6 15.79 -17.17 -12.68
N TRP A 7 14.88 -17.35 -13.63
CA TRP A 7 13.67 -16.57 -13.82
C TRP A 7 12.76 -16.80 -12.59
N ARG A 8 13.04 -16.10 -11.50
CA ARG A 8 12.02 -15.83 -10.50
C ARG A 8 11.52 -14.43 -10.79
N LEU A 9 10.37 -14.35 -11.43
CA LEU A 9 9.57 -13.14 -11.40
C LEU A 9 9.27 -12.81 -9.94
N THR A 10 9.92 -11.79 -9.39
CA THR A 10 9.60 -11.29 -8.06
C THR A 10 8.46 -10.30 -8.20
N LEU A 11 7.26 -10.71 -7.77
CA LEU A 11 6.12 -9.81 -7.65
C LEU A 11 6.26 -8.98 -6.37
N HIS A 12 6.36 -7.66 -6.52
CA HIS A 12 6.34 -6.72 -5.41
C HIS A 12 5.01 -5.96 -5.41
N VAL A 13 4.29 -5.99 -4.28
CA VAL A 13 3.11 -5.16 -4.06
C VAL A 13 3.49 -4.06 -3.09
N ILE A 14 3.32 -2.80 -3.51
CA ILE A 14 3.67 -1.62 -2.72
C ILE A 14 2.42 -0.75 -2.61
N VAL A 15 2.08 -0.34 -1.38
CA VAL A 15 0.92 0.47 -1.07
C VAL A 15 1.39 1.77 -0.42
N CYS A 16 0.91 2.91 -0.90
CA CYS A 16 1.16 4.18 -0.22
C CYS A 16 0.25 4.30 1.01
N GLY A 17 0.84 4.70 2.14
CA GLY A 17 0.12 5.08 3.35
C GLY A 17 -0.80 6.29 3.17
N ASP A 18 -1.52 6.61 4.24
CA ASP A 18 -2.53 7.68 4.34
C ASP A 18 -1.97 9.06 4.67
N ASP A 19 -0.67 9.19 4.82
CA ASP A 19 0.03 10.41 5.23
C ASP A 19 0.25 11.42 4.09
N ILE A 20 -0.22 11.11 2.87
CA ILE A 20 -0.32 12.09 1.78
C ILE A 20 -1.60 12.90 2.00
N PRO A 21 -1.56 14.24 2.07
CA PRO A 21 -2.75 15.08 2.25
C PRO A 21 -3.82 14.85 1.17
N PHE A 22 -5.09 14.97 1.54
CA PHE A 22 -6.19 14.92 0.58
C PHE A 22 -6.37 16.26 -0.12
N GLU A 23 -6.45 16.20 -1.45
CA GLU A 23 -6.77 17.34 -2.30
C GLU A 23 -8.01 17.00 -3.12
N GLN A 24 -9.04 17.85 -3.04
CA GLN A 24 -10.25 17.72 -3.83
C GLN A 24 -10.00 18.30 -5.23
N ASP A 25 -9.98 17.45 -6.25
CA ASP A 25 -9.70 17.80 -7.64
C ASP A 25 -10.93 17.63 -8.56
N GLY A 26 -12.11 17.38 -7.97
CA GLY A 26 -13.37 17.13 -8.68
C GLY A 26 -13.59 15.67 -9.07
N TRP A 27 -12.60 14.79 -8.85
CA TRP A 27 -12.70 13.36 -9.18
C TRP A 27 -12.73 12.46 -7.94
N ARG A 28 -12.24 12.94 -6.80
CA ARG A 28 -12.21 12.18 -5.55
C ARG A 28 -13.46 12.44 -4.72
N ASP A 29 -13.98 11.41 -4.07
CA ASP A 29 -15.18 11.51 -3.23
C ASP A 29 -14.93 12.40 -2.00
N ASN A 30 -14.28 11.87 -0.96
CA ASN A 30 -13.84 12.66 0.19
C ASN A 30 -12.68 12.01 0.96
N GLU A 31 -12.12 12.76 1.92
CA GLU A 31 -10.99 12.33 2.76
C GLU A 31 -11.30 11.06 3.57
N VAL A 32 -12.53 10.92 4.07
CA VAL A 32 -12.95 9.73 4.84
C VAL A 32 -12.97 8.49 3.94
N TRP A 33 -13.50 8.61 2.73
CA TRP A 33 -13.50 7.54 1.73
C TRP A 33 -12.09 7.14 1.32
N ARG A 34 -11.16 8.09 1.20
CA ARG A 34 -9.75 7.78 0.93
C ARG A 34 -9.17 6.86 2.00
N GLY A 35 -9.33 7.21 3.28
CA GLY A 35 -8.84 6.39 4.39
C GLY A 35 -9.49 5.00 4.42
N ARG A 36 -10.79 4.94 4.13
CA ARG A 36 -11.52 3.67 4.06
C ARG A 36 -11.07 2.78 2.89
N MET A 37 -10.87 3.35 1.71
CA MET A 37 -10.39 2.61 0.54
C MET A 37 -9.02 1.99 0.81
N LEU A 38 -8.11 2.74 1.45
CA LEU A 38 -6.81 2.20 1.88
C LEU A 38 -7.00 0.99 2.81
N GLY A 39 -7.85 1.12 3.83
CA GLY A 39 -8.15 0.03 4.76
C GLY A 39 -8.73 -1.22 4.07
N MET A 40 -9.63 -1.03 3.10
CA MET A 40 -10.20 -2.12 2.29
C MET A 40 -9.13 -2.83 1.47
N VAL A 41 -8.26 -2.09 0.77
CA VAL A 41 -7.16 -2.67 -0.02
C VAL A 41 -6.23 -3.50 0.86
N LEU A 42 -5.83 -2.96 2.01
CA LEU A 42 -4.91 -3.64 2.92
C LEU A 42 -5.54 -4.89 3.54
N HIS A 43 -6.83 -4.83 3.88
CA HIS A 43 -7.59 -5.98 4.36
C HIS A 43 -7.69 -7.09 3.30
N ASP A 44 -7.97 -6.74 2.05
CA ASP A 44 -8.06 -7.70 0.95
C ASP A 44 -6.72 -8.38 0.67
N LEU A 45 -5.62 -7.62 0.65
CA LEU A 45 -4.27 -8.15 0.50
C LEU A 45 -3.92 -9.12 1.63
N ALA A 46 -4.20 -8.74 2.88
CA ALA A 46 -3.95 -9.58 4.05
C ALA A 46 -4.80 -10.88 4.02
N THR A 47 -6.09 -10.76 3.70
CA THR A 47 -7.02 -11.89 3.61
C THR A 47 -6.57 -12.90 2.55
N ARG A 48 -6.08 -12.41 1.41
CA ARG A 48 -5.56 -13.25 0.31
C ARG A 48 -4.12 -13.72 0.53
N ARG A 49 -3.49 -13.35 1.65
CA ARG A 49 -2.09 -13.63 1.98
C ARG A 49 -1.10 -13.17 0.89
N ILE A 50 -1.42 -12.07 0.22
CA ILE A 50 -0.52 -11.43 -0.75
C ILE A 50 0.49 -10.61 0.06
N PRO A 51 1.81 -10.87 -0.02
CA PRO A 51 2.80 -10.04 0.65
C PRO A 51 2.80 -8.63 0.05
N PHE A 52 2.79 -7.61 0.89
CA PHE A 52 2.85 -6.22 0.47
C PHE A 52 3.70 -5.37 1.42
N HIS A 53 4.16 -4.23 0.91
CA HIS A 53 4.90 -3.22 1.67
C HIS A 53 4.10 -1.91 1.70
N VAL A 54 3.90 -1.34 2.88
CA VAL A 54 3.34 0.00 3.01
C VAL A 54 4.49 1.00 3.09
N VAL A 55 4.45 2.05 2.27
CA VAL A 55 5.43 3.14 2.30
C VAL A 55 4.79 4.44 2.76
N SER A 56 5.53 5.26 3.50
CA SER A 56 5.07 6.54 4.06
C SER A 56 6.16 7.61 3.99
N GLY A 57 5.86 8.83 4.41
CA GLY A 57 6.73 10.00 4.38
C GLY A 57 6.58 10.84 3.11
N SER A 58 7.53 11.74 2.95
CA SER A 58 7.77 12.54 1.74
C SER A 58 8.04 11.66 0.51
N LEU A 59 8.02 12.27 -0.68
CA LEU A 59 8.31 11.57 -1.92
C LEU A 59 9.68 10.87 -1.89
N ASP A 60 10.72 11.56 -1.42
CA ASP A 60 12.08 11.02 -1.36
C ASP A 60 12.18 9.84 -0.39
N GLU A 61 11.51 9.93 0.76
CA GLU A 61 11.45 8.83 1.74
C GLU A 61 10.75 7.59 1.17
N ARG A 62 9.66 7.77 0.40
CA ARG A 62 8.98 6.67 -0.27
C ARG A 62 9.85 6.03 -1.34
N VAL A 63 10.52 6.84 -2.16
CA VAL A 63 11.45 6.36 -3.19
C VAL A 63 12.57 5.54 -2.55
N ALA A 64 13.12 5.99 -1.41
CA ALA A 64 14.13 5.24 -0.67
C ALA A 64 13.62 3.89 -0.16
N GLN A 65 12.40 3.85 0.42
CA GLN A 65 11.77 2.61 0.88
C GLN A 65 11.51 1.63 -0.28
N VAL A 66 10.97 2.11 -1.41
CA VAL A 66 10.75 1.29 -2.60
C VAL A 66 12.06 0.69 -3.12
N ARG A 67 13.13 1.50 -3.19
CA ARG A 67 14.46 1.02 -3.60
C ARG A 67 14.97 -0.09 -2.67
N SER A 68 14.75 0.04 -1.36
CA SER A 68 15.12 -0.98 -0.38
C SER A 68 14.39 -2.32 -0.62
N VAL A 69 13.07 -2.26 -0.85
CA VAL A 69 12.23 -3.42 -1.21
C VAL A 69 12.75 -4.11 -2.48
N LEU A 70 13.01 -3.33 -3.53
CA LEU A 70 13.47 -3.85 -4.83
C LEU A 70 14.89 -4.41 -4.78
N ALA A 71 15.73 -3.90 -3.89
CA ALA A 71 17.07 -4.44 -3.64
C ALA A 71 17.05 -5.77 -2.87
N GLY A 72 15.88 -6.28 -2.48
CA GLY A 72 15.75 -7.52 -1.69
C GLY A 72 16.20 -7.37 -0.24
N THR A 73 16.33 -6.13 0.24
CA THR A 73 16.56 -5.88 1.66
C THR A 73 15.25 -6.18 2.38
N ARG A 74 15.27 -7.08 3.37
CA ARG A 74 14.08 -7.40 4.17
C ARG A 74 13.54 -6.11 4.77
N VAL A 75 12.43 -5.62 4.24
CA VAL A 75 11.62 -4.59 4.88
C VAL A 75 10.69 -5.31 5.84
N ASP A 76 10.62 -4.84 7.07
CA ASP A 76 9.86 -5.45 8.16
C ASP A 76 8.42 -5.79 7.74
N SER A 77 7.90 -6.84 8.36
CA SER A 77 6.60 -7.43 8.02
C SER A 77 5.48 -6.39 8.02
N PRO A 78 4.50 -6.50 7.09
CA PRO A 78 3.42 -5.53 6.99
C PRO A 78 2.72 -5.37 8.33
N ARG A 79 2.48 -4.11 8.70
CA ARG A 79 1.72 -3.74 9.89
C ARG A 79 0.39 -4.50 9.86
N GLN A 80 0.07 -5.22 10.94
CA GLN A 80 -1.21 -5.91 11.05
C GLN A 80 -2.34 -4.88 11.05
N ILE A 81 -3.29 -5.00 10.11
CA ILE A 81 -4.36 -4.04 9.95
C ILE A 81 -5.66 -4.68 10.41
N ASN A 82 -6.02 -4.40 11.67
CA ASN A 82 -7.25 -4.88 12.30
C ASN A 82 -8.44 -3.92 12.07
N SER A 83 -8.29 -2.91 11.20
CA SER A 83 -9.28 -1.86 10.98
C SER A 83 -9.34 -1.43 9.52
N LEU A 84 -10.56 -1.31 8.97
CA LEU A 84 -10.80 -0.78 7.62
C LEU A 84 -10.70 0.75 7.54
N GLY A 85 -10.27 1.42 8.60
CA GLY A 85 -10.33 2.87 8.71
C GLY A 85 -11.74 3.36 9.07
N PRO A 86 -11.97 4.68 9.03
CA PRO A 86 -13.24 5.27 9.44
C PRO A 86 -14.41 4.78 8.59
N ARG A 87 -15.58 4.62 9.22
CA ARG A 87 -16.83 4.43 8.48
C ARG A 87 -17.22 5.79 7.91
N PRO A 88 -17.53 5.92 6.61
CA PRO A 88 -18.07 7.16 6.06
C PRO A 88 -19.42 7.39 6.72
N ALA A 89 -19.73 8.64 7.07
CA ALA A 89 -21.11 8.98 7.37
C ALA A 89 -21.99 8.56 6.18
N GLU A 90 -23.23 8.14 6.42
CA GLU A 90 -24.17 7.87 5.33
C GLU A 90 -24.23 9.12 4.45
N VAL A 91 -23.75 8.99 3.20
CA VAL A 91 -23.84 10.05 2.22
C VAL A 91 -25.33 10.26 1.96
N GLN A 92 -25.89 11.35 2.48
CA GLN A 92 -27.18 11.86 2.03
C GLN A 92 -26.99 12.28 0.57
N GLN A 93 -27.58 11.47 -0.32
CA GLN A 93 -27.64 11.68 -1.76
C GLN A 93 -28.35 13.00 -2.07
#